data_AF-A0A2N5P4Q0-F1
#
_entry.id   AF-A0A2N5P4Q0-F1
#
_cell.length_a   1.000
_cell.length_b   1.000
_cell.length_c   1.000
_cell.angle_alpha   90.00
_cell.angle_beta   90.00
_cell.angle_gamma   90.00
#
_symmetry.space_group_name_H-M   'P 1'
#
loop_
_entity.id
_entity.type
_entity.pdbx_description
1 polymer ?
#
loop_
_entity_poly.entity_id
_entity_poly.type
_entity_poly.pdbx_seq_one_letter_code
_entity_poly.pdbx_strand_id
1 'polypeptide(L)'
;MDKEIDTIKNMKENGAFKKYIEYIVFPYYKNLVPGTKINLEFPITILVGKNGSGKSSTLHALYGAPYWKSCADFWFSTEVDPIEETGGEGKNRFFYGYREDKQSEIKEVMKTRMRRGSKTKEEDPDYWETSKPIKKDGMTAQTRNDPVKKEVVYLDFRAEVSAFDKIFHFAKGDISGKKDLLRKRSKYLNRLFNGEAMRFPGAPDEKVGVVKELNDEMKKKISSILGKEYVSIKVAEHSLFKNPGTSIYVKTKLSSRYSEANAGSGEVAVIQLVKKIEEAQEYSLILLDEPEVSIHPGAQEKLKDVVDLINYQNTDLLACL
;
A
#
# COMPACT_ATOMS: atom_id res chain seq x y z
N MET A 1 9.53 0.71 23.51
CA MET A 1 9.38 1.95 22.71
C MET A 1 10.67 2.76 22.62
N ASP A 2 11.15 3.47 23.65
CA ASP A 2 12.33 4.35 23.53
C ASP A 2 13.59 3.62 23.04
N LYS A 3 13.86 2.43 23.60
CA LYS A 3 15.00 1.58 23.19
C LYS A 3 14.87 1.08 21.74
N GLU A 4 13.67 0.80 21.25
CA GLU A 4 13.45 0.36 19.85
C GLU A 4 13.63 1.53 18.89
N ILE A 5 13.15 2.71 19.24
CA ILE A 5 13.34 3.94 18.47
C ILE A 5 14.83 4.26 18.35
N ASP A 6 15.57 4.20 19.46
CA ASP A 6 17.03 4.40 19.46
C ASP A 6 17.74 3.36 18.60
N THR A 7 17.26 2.11 18.61
CA THR A 7 17.81 1.04 17.77
C THR A 7 17.62 1.35 16.29
N ILE A 8 16.40 1.71 15.86
CA ILE A 8 16.10 2.08 14.47
C ILE A 8 16.90 3.30 14.03
N LYS A 9 17.03 4.30 14.91
CA LYS A 9 17.84 5.49 14.67
C LYS A 9 19.29 5.11 14.38
N ASN A 10 19.88 4.31 15.26
CA ASN A 10 21.24 3.80 15.09
C ASN A 10 21.38 2.96 13.81
N MET A 11 20.37 2.16 13.45
CA MET A 11 20.36 1.38 12.20
C MET A 11 20.38 2.31 10.97
N LYS A 12 19.58 3.38 10.96
CA LYS A 12 19.57 4.38 9.87
C LYS A 12 20.88 5.12 9.77
N GLU A 13 21.43 5.60 10.89
CA GLU A 13 22.74 6.27 10.93
C GLU A 13 23.89 5.35 10.47
N ASN A 14 23.75 4.04 10.68
CA ASN A 14 24.70 3.03 10.21
C ASN A 14 24.41 2.49 8.80
N GLY A 15 23.38 3.00 8.11
CA GLY A 15 23.08 2.66 6.72
C GLY A 15 22.49 1.26 6.53
N ALA A 16 21.80 0.73 7.55
CA ALA A 16 21.09 -0.54 7.45
C ALA A 16 19.97 -0.49 6.39
N PHE A 17 19.37 0.69 6.18
CA PHE A 17 18.33 0.91 5.18
C PHE A 17 18.96 1.30 3.84
N LYS A 18 19.01 0.34 2.92
CA LYS A 18 19.53 0.54 1.56
C LYS A 18 18.45 1.11 0.65
N LYS A 19 18.87 1.75 -0.44
CA LYS A 19 17.98 2.33 -1.46
C LYS A 19 16.97 3.30 -0.85
N TYR A 20 17.40 4.01 0.19
CA TYR A 20 16.56 4.84 1.03
C TYR A 20 16.24 6.15 0.34
N ILE A 21 14.97 6.54 0.31
CA ILE A 21 14.56 7.86 -0.18
C ILE A 21 14.77 8.86 0.96
N GLU A 22 15.73 9.78 0.80
CA GLU A 22 16.10 10.75 1.84
C GLU A 22 15.13 11.93 1.90
N TYR A 23 14.58 12.33 0.75
CA TYR A 23 13.62 13.41 0.67
C TYR A 23 12.82 13.37 -0.63
N ILE A 24 11.69 14.06 -0.64
CA ILE A 24 10.89 14.37 -1.83
C ILE A 24 10.56 15.87 -1.87
N VAL A 25 10.57 16.45 -3.06
CA VAL A 25 10.30 17.87 -3.32
C VAL A 25 9.24 17.98 -4.40
N PHE A 26 8.30 18.90 -4.19
CA PHE A 26 7.17 19.15 -5.09
C PHE A 26 7.25 20.54 -5.70
N PRO A 27 8.02 20.76 -6.80
CA PRO A 27 8.03 22.03 -7.49
C PRO A 27 6.63 22.44 -7.97
N TYR A 28 5.87 21.51 -8.52
CA TYR A 28 4.47 21.72 -8.90
C TYR A 28 3.75 20.37 -8.93
N TYR A 29 2.93 20.06 -7.94
CA TYR A 29 2.25 18.76 -7.86
C TYR A 29 0.85 18.88 -7.25
N LYS A 30 -0.18 18.74 -8.09
CA LYS A 30 -1.59 18.94 -7.69
C LYS A 30 -1.74 20.30 -6.99
N ASN A 31 -2.33 20.30 -5.80
CA ASN A 31 -2.58 21.51 -4.99
C ASN A 31 -1.57 21.67 -3.84
N LEU A 32 -0.45 20.97 -3.86
CA LEU A 32 0.61 21.18 -2.87
C LEU A 32 1.27 22.54 -3.10
N VAL A 33 1.70 23.19 -2.01
CA VAL A 33 2.43 24.45 -2.08
C VAL A 33 3.71 24.24 -2.91
N PRO A 34 3.96 25.04 -3.97
CA PRO A 34 5.15 24.90 -4.80
C PRO A 34 6.45 24.92 -3.99
N GLY A 35 7.36 24.00 -4.32
CA GLY A 35 8.64 23.84 -3.66
C GLY A 35 8.59 23.13 -2.30
N THR A 36 7.43 22.62 -1.86
CA THR A 36 7.32 21.85 -0.62
C THR A 36 8.32 20.70 -0.62
N LYS A 37 9.18 20.64 0.40
CA LYS A 37 10.14 19.57 0.64
C LYS A 37 9.77 18.80 1.89
N ILE A 38 9.77 17.48 1.79
CA ILE A 38 9.60 16.56 2.91
C ILE A 38 10.91 15.78 3.06
N ASN A 39 11.57 15.93 4.20
CA ASN A 39 12.73 15.11 4.56
C ASN A 39 12.25 13.84 5.25
N LEU A 40 12.78 12.69 4.83
CA LEU A 40 12.53 11.40 5.44
C LEU A 40 13.72 11.09 6.34
N GLU A 41 13.76 11.70 7.52
CA GLU A 41 14.93 11.60 8.41
C GLU A 41 14.93 10.30 9.23
N PHE A 42 13.76 9.67 9.34
CA PHE A 42 13.56 8.44 10.08
C PHE A 42 12.88 7.38 9.21
N PRO A 43 13.26 6.09 9.31
CA PRO A 43 12.65 4.99 8.54
C PRO A 43 11.14 4.84 8.72
N ILE A 44 10.57 5.46 9.75
CA ILE A 44 9.14 5.54 10.00
C ILE A 44 8.76 7.01 9.98
N THR A 45 8.01 7.43 8.96
CA THR A 45 7.52 8.81 8.90
C THR A 45 6.00 8.82 8.80
N ILE A 46 5.37 9.60 9.68
CA ILE A 46 3.92 9.75 9.75
C ILE A 46 3.57 11.16 9.28
N LEU A 47 2.78 11.26 8.20
CA LEU A 47 2.28 12.52 7.69
C LEU A 47 0.95 12.84 8.36
N VAL A 48 0.91 13.94 9.12
CA VAL A 48 -0.28 14.41 9.84
C VAL A 48 -0.71 15.76 9.27
N GLY A 49 -2.01 15.93 9.05
CA GLY A 49 -2.55 17.18 8.53
C GLY A 49 -4.08 17.16 8.37
N LYS A 50 -4.67 18.34 8.15
CA LYS A 50 -6.12 18.47 7.91
C LYS A 50 -6.53 17.68 6.65
N ASN A 51 -7.77 17.19 6.63
CA ASN A 51 -8.33 16.54 5.44
C ASN A 51 -8.20 17.48 4.23
N GLY A 52 -7.77 16.91 3.10
CA GLY A 52 -7.49 17.68 1.87
C GLY A 52 -6.12 18.34 1.79
N SER A 53 -5.25 18.23 2.81
CA SER A 53 -3.90 18.84 2.78
C SER A 53 -2.88 18.12 1.87
N GLY A 54 -3.32 17.16 1.06
CA GLY A 54 -2.46 16.44 0.10
C GLY A 54 -1.69 15.24 0.65
N LYS A 55 -2.02 14.70 1.83
CA LYS A 55 -1.35 13.54 2.46
C LYS A 55 -1.31 12.31 1.54
N SER A 56 -2.48 11.83 1.09
CA SER A 56 -2.55 10.71 0.14
C SER A 56 -1.86 11.03 -1.19
N SER A 57 -1.89 12.30 -1.62
CA SER A 57 -1.18 12.73 -2.83
C SER A 57 0.34 12.61 -2.69
N THR A 58 0.89 12.90 -1.50
CA THR A 58 2.30 12.65 -1.19
C THR A 58 2.64 11.15 -1.22
N LEU A 59 1.77 10.29 -0.66
CA LEU A 59 1.93 8.83 -0.76
C LEU A 59 1.92 8.36 -2.21
N HIS A 60 1.02 8.88 -3.05
CA HIS A 60 0.94 8.55 -4.47
C HIS A 60 2.22 8.92 -5.22
N ALA A 61 2.82 10.08 -4.90
CA ALA A 61 4.09 10.48 -5.46
C ALA A 61 5.23 9.52 -5.07
N LEU A 62 5.29 9.12 -3.80
CA LEU A 62 6.25 8.14 -3.31
C LEU A 62 6.02 6.74 -3.86
N TYR A 63 4.77 6.34 -4.08
CA TYR A 63 4.48 5.10 -4.80
C TYR A 63 5.04 5.14 -6.22
N GLY A 64 4.86 6.26 -6.93
CA GLY A 64 5.34 6.42 -8.30
C GLY A 64 6.84 6.71 -8.42
N ALA A 65 7.57 6.84 -7.31
CA ALA A 65 9.01 7.11 -7.33
C ALA A 65 9.82 5.90 -7.82
N PRO A 66 9.68 4.68 -7.25
CA PRO A 66 10.51 3.54 -7.63
C PRO A 66 10.32 3.03 -9.05
N TYR A 67 11.27 2.19 -9.47
CA TYR A 67 11.31 1.58 -10.79
C TYR A 67 10.03 0.74 -11.04
N TRP A 68 9.52 0.75 -12.29
CA TRP A 68 8.25 0.13 -12.69
C TRP A 68 6.96 0.66 -12.03
N LYS A 69 7.05 1.66 -11.15
CA LYS A 69 5.87 2.34 -10.60
C LYS A 69 5.65 3.70 -11.24
N SER A 70 4.40 4.12 -11.30
CA SER A 70 3.98 5.39 -11.90
C SER A 70 2.96 6.08 -11.04
N CYS A 71 3.01 7.41 -11.01
CA CYS A 71 1.95 8.23 -10.42
C CYS A 71 0.65 8.16 -11.22
N ALA A 72 0.71 7.71 -12.48
CA ALA A 72 -0.44 7.52 -13.36
C ALA A 72 -1.53 6.66 -12.70
N ASP A 73 -1.14 5.65 -11.91
CA ASP A 73 -2.05 4.76 -11.19
C ASP A 73 -3.03 5.51 -10.25
N PHE A 74 -2.67 6.72 -9.83
CA PHE A 74 -3.46 7.59 -8.94
C PHE A 74 -3.70 8.99 -9.51
N TRP A 75 -3.36 9.20 -10.77
CA TRP A 75 -3.53 10.47 -11.44
C TRP A 75 -4.76 10.39 -12.31
N PHE A 76 -5.73 11.24 -12.02
CA PHE A 76 -6.98 11.31 -12.76
C PHE A 76 -7.54 12.72 -12.65
N SER A 77 -7.94 13.28 -13.78
CA SER A 77 -8.61 14.58 -13.85
C SER A 77 -9.88 14.45 -14.66
N THR A 78 -10.94 15.15 -14.25
CA THR A 78 -12.21 15.21 -15.00
C THR A 78 -12.56 16.67 -15.28
N GLU A 79 -13.62 16.91 -16.05
CA GLU A 79 -14.13 18.28 -16.24
C GLU A 79 -14.66 18.89 -14.92
N VAL A 80 -15.14 18.05 -13.99
CA VAL A 80 -15.62 18.51 -12.67
C VAL A 80 -14.47 18.70 -11.68
N ASP A 81 -13.39 17.95 -11.85
CA ASP A 81 -12.16 18.02 -11.04
C ASP A 81 -10.93 18.19 -11.95
N PRO A 82 -10.76 19.36 -12.60
CA PRO A 82 -9.65 19.58 -13.51
C PRO A 82 -8.34 19.68 -12.72
N ILE A 83 -7.31 18.99 -13.20
CA ILE A 83 -5.94 19.26 -12.76
C ILE A 83 -5.32 20.21 -13.76
N GLU A 84 -5.32 21.50 -13.42
CA GLU A 84 -4.73 22.54 -14.24
C GLU A 84 -3.21 22.35 -14.30
N GLU A 85 -2.73 21.77 -15.41
CA GLU A 85 -1.40 22.09 -15.88
C GLU A 85 -1.46 23.58 -16.20
N THR A 86 -0.52 24.39 -15.71
CA THR A 86 -0.34 25.79 -16.14
C THR A 86 -1.07 26.91 -15.38
N GLY A 87 -0.95 26.93 -14.05
CA GLY A 87 -0.86 28.22 -13.33
C GLY A 87 0.38 29.07 -13.70
N GLY A 88 0.89 28.98 -14.95
CA GLY A 88 2.14 29.61 -15.41
C GLY A 88 3.44 28.89 -15.04
N GLU A 89 3.43 27.94 -14.09
CA GLU A 89 4.66 27.35 -13.52
C GLU A 89 5.16 26.04 -14.19
N GLY A 90 4.51 25.64 -15.29
CA GLY A 90 4.89 24.48 -16.10
C GLY A 90 4.14 23.20 -15.76
N LYS A 91 4.76 22.05 -16.06
CA LYS A 91 4.16 20.72 -15.92
C LYS A 91 4.16 20.24 -14.46
N ASN A 92 3.18 19.42 -14.11
CA ASN A 92 3.17 18.67 -12.85
C ASN A 92 4.41 17.79 -12.76
N ARG A 93 5.16 17.94 -11.67
CA ARG A 93 6.44 17.31 -11.45
C ARG A 93 6.82 17.29 -9.97
N PHE A 94 7.59 16.29 -9.61
CA PHE A 94 8.25 16.17 -8.33
C PHE A 94 9.61 15.53 -8.55
N PHE A 95 10.54 15.73 -7.62
CA PHE A 95 11.77 14.96 -7.61
C PHE A 95 12.04 14.44 -6.20
N TYR A 96 12.80 13.37 -6.13
CA TYR A 96 13.20 12.79 -4.86
C TYR A 96 14.69 12.46 -4.91
N GLY A 97 15.34 12.56 -3.76
CA GLY A 97 16.72 12.15 -3.55
C GLY A 97 16.74 10.79 -2.87
N TYR A 98 17.52 9.85 -3.39
CA TYR A 98 17.70 8.56 -2.75
C TYR A 98 19.17 8.14 -2.73
N ARG A 99 19.52 7.27 -1.78
CA ARG A 99 20.87 6.73 -1.61
C ARG A 99 20.85 5.21 -1.70
N GLU A 100 21.76 4.61 -2.47
CA GLU A 100 21.85 3.14 -2.62
C GLU A 100 22.32 2.48 -1.31
N ASP A 101 23.36 3.03 -0.69
CA ASP A 101 23.98 2.58 0.56
C ASP A 101 24.67 3.75 1.28
N LYS A 102 25.17 3.57 2.51
CA LYS A 102 25.75 4.65 3.33
C LYS A 102 26.84 5.46 2.61
N GLN A 103 27.67 4.80 1.80
CA GLN A 103 28.83 5.41 1.14
C GLN A 103 28.46 6.13 -0.17
N SER A 104 27.31 5.79 -0.76
CA SER A 104 26.84 6.37 -2.01
C SER A 104 26.43 7.84 -1.85
N GLU A 105 26.62 8.61 -2.91
CA GLU A 105 26.05 9.96 -3.02
C GLU A 105 24.52 9.88 -3.23
N ILE A 106 23.84 10.99 -2.94
CA ILE A 106 22.39 11.10 -3.20
C ILE A 106 22.17 11.27 -4.70
N LYS A 107 21.37 10.38 -5.28
CA LYS A 107 20.88 10.49 -6.66
C LYS A 107 19.51 11.17 -6.64
N GLU A 108 19.39 12.28 -7.35
CA GLU A 108 18.09 12.93 -7.56
C GLU A 108 17.43 12.45 -8.85
N VAL A 109 16.16 12.11 -8.75
CA VAL A 109 15.34 11.65 -9.88
C VAL A 109 14.13 12.56 -10.02
N MET A 110 14.01 13.21 -11.18
CA MET A 110 12.84 14.02 -11.54
C MET A 110 11.79 13.16 -12.23
N LYS A 111 10.54 13.26 -11.77
CA LYS A 111 9.34 12.65 -12.36
C LYS A 111 8.43 13.78 -12.85
N THR A 112 8.08 13.75 -14.12
CA THR A 112 7.28 14.80 -14.76
C THR A 112 6.12 14.18 -15.53
N ARG A 113 4.93 14.76 -15.39
CA ARG A 113 3.77 14.43 -16.21
C ARG A 113 4.01 14.91 -17.63
N MET A 114 3.76 14.06 -18.60
CA MET A 114 3.97 14.34 -20.01
C MET A 114 2.74 13.92 -20.78
N ARG A 115 2.26 14.77 -21.69
CA ARG A 115 1.22 14.35 -22.63
C ARG A 115 1.81 13.37 -23.62
N ARG A 116 1.37 12.12 -23.55
CA ARG A 116 1.77 11.10 -24.51
C ARG A 116 0.69 11.02 -25.58
N GLY A 117 1.01 11.44 -26.79
CA GLY A 117 0.09 11.34 -27.93
C GLY A 117 0.86 11.52 -29.23
N SER A 118 0.57 10.69 -30.23
CA SER A 118 1.04 10.87 -31.61
C SER A 118 -0.10 10.50 -32.56
N LYS A 119 0.07 10.71 -33.88
CA LYS A 119 -0.89 10.19 -34.87
C LYS A 119 -1.11 8.66 -34.79
N THR A 120 -0.26 7.93 -34.06
CA THR A 120 -0.22 6.47 -33.98
C THR A 120 -0.32 5.90 -32.55
N LYS A 121 -0.47 6.75 -31.52
CA LYS A 121 -0.61 6.34 -30.13
C LYS A 121 -1.75 7.09 -29.48
N GLU A 122 -2.63 6.36 -28.81
CA GLU A 122 -3.71 6.93 -28.00
C GLU A 122 -3.16 7.96 -27.01
N GLU A 123 -3.91 9.04 -26.84
CA GLU A 123 -3.56 10.10 -25.92
C GLU A 123 -3.74 9.59 -24.48
N ASP A 124 -2.64 9.54 -23.73
CA ASP A 124 -2.65 9.23 -22.31
C ASP A 124 -2.39 10.55 -21.54
N PRO A 125 -3.45 11.20 -21.02
CA PRO A 125 -3.32 12.43 -20.26
C PRO A 125 -2.63 12.19 -18.91
N ASP A 126 -2.56 10.95 -18.42
CA ASP A 126 -2.08 10.65 -17.07
C ASP A 126 -0.66 10.08 -17.09
N TYR A 127 0.03 10.13 -18.23
CA TYR A 127 1.37 9.60 -18.39
C TYR A 127 2.43 10.38 -17.59
N TRP A 128 3.27 9.63 -16.86
CA TRP A 128 4.42 10.12 -16.12
C TRP A 128 5.69 9.43 -16.59
N GLU A 129 6.78 10.18 -16.69
CA GLU A 129 8.11 9.63 -16.95
C GLU A 129 9.21 10.35 -16.18
N THR A 130 10.41 9.77 -16.15
CA THR A 130 11.57 10.51 -15.64
C THR A 130 12.04 11.54 -16.66
N SER A 131 12.47 12.70 -16.20
CA SER A 131 12.98 13.78 -17.06
C SER A 131 14.38 14.23 -16.63
N LYS A 132 15.00 15.11 -17.44
CA LYS A 132 16.26 15.74 -17.05
C LYS A 132 16.08 16.57 -15.77
N PRO A 133 17.13 16.67 -14.91
CA PRO A 133 17.09 17.56 -13.76
C PRO A 133 16.83 19.01 -14.13
N ILE A 134 16.17 19.75 -13.24
CA ILE A 134 15.82 21.15 -13.45
C ILE A 134 16.45 21.99 -12.33
N LYS A 135 17.50 22.74 -12.67
CA LYS A 135 18.24 23.57 -11.69
C LYS A 135 17.37 24.62 -10.98
N LYS A 136 16.40 25.21 -11.70
CA LYS A 136 15.46 26.18 -11.12
C LYS A 136 14.54 25.59 -10.05
N ASP A 137 14.34 24.26 -10.06
CA ASP A 137 13.53 23.56 -9.07
C ASP A 137 14.36 23.15 -7.83
N GLY A 138 15.63 23.58 -7.74
CA GLY A 138 16.52 23.30 -6.61
C GLY A 138 17.30 21.98 -6.72
N MET A 139 17.27 21.32 -7.87
CA MET A 139 18.03 20.07 -8.09
C MET A 139 19.54 20.32 -8.18
N THR A 140 20.31 19.41 -7.61
CA THR A 140 21.78 19.36 -7.67
C THR A 140 22.30 18.43 -8.77
N ALA A 141 21.52 17.43 -9.19
CA ALA A 141 21.91 16.50 -10.25
C ALA A 141 22.13 17.20 -11.59
N GLN A 142 23.20 16.82 -12.30
CA GLN A 142 23.55 17.37 -13.62
C GLN A 142 22.99 16.52 -14.77
N THR A 143 22.82 15.22 -14.55
CA THR A 143 22.35 14.24 -15.53
C THR A 143 21.14 13.47 -15.01
N ARG A 144 20.39 12.84 -15.93
CA ARG A 144 19.23 12.02 -15.57
C ARG A 144 19.71 10.77 -14.83
N ASN A 145 19.21 10.56 -13.62
CA ASN A 145 19.39 9.33 -12.87
C ASN A 145 18.22 8.36 -13.08
N ASP A 146 18.50 7.07 -12.91
CA ASP A 146 17.48 6.03 -12.91
C ASP A 146 16.63 6.08 -11.64
N PRO A 147 15.33 5.70 -11.71
CA PRO A 147 14.52 5.48 -10.53
C PRO A 147 15.12 4.45 -9.56
N VAL A 148 14.80 4.59 -8.28
CA VAL A 148 15.26 3.67 -7.24
C VAL A 148 14.68 2.28 -7.46
N LYS A 149 15.52 1.23 -7.42
CA LYS A 149 15.11 -0.16 -7.67
C LYS A 149 14.67 -0.85 -6.38
N LYS A 150 13.49 -0.50 -5.89
CA LYS A 150 12.93 -0.90 -4.59
C LYS A 150 11.46 -1.33 -4.74
N GLU A 151 11.06 -2.40 -4.08
CA GLU A 151 9.66 -2.82 -4.04
C GLU A 151 8.82 -1.77 -3.29
N VAL A 152 7.58 -1.57 -3.75
CA VAL A 152 6.60 -0.72 -3.06
C VAL A 152 5.37 -1.54 -2.71
N VAL A 153 5.06 -1.60 -1.42
CA VAL A 153 3.79 -2.13 -0.91
C VAL A 153 2.91 -0.95 -0.54
N TYR A 154 1.82 -0.76 -1.27
CA TYR A 154 0.83 0.27 -0.97
C TYR A 154 -0.45 -0.37 -0.44
N LEU A 155 -0.94 0.16 0.67
CA LEU A 155 -2.10 -0.30 1.41
C LEU A 155 -3.03 0.88 1.66
N ASP A 156 -4.17 0.91 0.94
CA ASP A 156 -5.27 1.83 1.21
C ASP A 156 -6.34 1.12 2.04
N PHE A 157 -6.44 1.48 3.33
CA PHE A 157 -7.34 0.81 4.26
C PHE A 157 -8.83 1.05 3.95
N ARG A 158 -9.16 2.05 3.13
CA ARG A 158 -10.52 2.24 2.60
C ARG A 158 -10.88 1.15 1.57
N ALA A 159 -9.87 0.62 0.88
CA ALA A 159 -10.02 -0.40 -0.15
C ALA A 159 -9.82 -1.84 0.35
N GLU A 160 -9.28 -2.03 1.55
CA GLU A 160 -9.07 -3.34 2.22
C GLU A 160 -10.39 -3.96 2.73
N VAL A 161 -11.36 -4.08 1.82
CA VAL A 161 -12.69 -4.67 2.04
C VAL A 161 -12.66 -6.15 1.68
N SER A 162 -13.19 -7.01 2.55
CA SER A 162 -13.23 -8.46 2.34
C SER A 162 -14.06 -8.85 1.10
N ALA A 163 -13.81 -10.02 0.53
CA ALA A 163 -14.58 -10.52 -0.62
C ALA A 163 -16.08 -10.68 -0.28
N PHE A 164 -16.39 -11.03 0.97
CA PHE A 164 -17.77 -11.08 1.47
C PHE A 164 -18.39 -9.69 1.49
N ASP A 165 -17.73 -8.70 2.10
CA ASP A 165 -18.26 -7.35 2.27
C ASP A 165 -18.48 -6.65 0.93
N LYS A 166 -17.56 -6.86 -0.03
CA LYS A 166 -17.71 -6.39 -1.42
C LYS A 166 -19.06 -6.81 -2.03
N ILE A 167 -19.56 -8.00 -1.68
CA ILE A 167 -20.85 -8.49 -2.19
C ILE A 167 -22.01 -8.13 -1.27
N PHE A 168 -21.88 -8.37 0.02
CA PHE A 168 -22.99 -8.18 0.95
C PHE A 168 -23.35 -6.69 1.09
N HIS A 169 -22.34 -5.84 1.28
CA HIS A 169 -22.54 -4.41 1.53
C HIS A 169 -22.48 -3.57 0.26
N PHE A 170 -21.49 -3.79 -0.62
CA PHE A 170 -21.18 -2.84 -1.71
C PHE A 170 -21.75 -3.22 -3.09
N ALA A 171 -22.05 -4.49 -3.34
CA ALA A 171 -22.62 -4.87 -4.64
C ALA A 171 -24.06 -4.36 -4.80
N LYS A 172 -24.47 -4.11 -6.04
CA LYS A 172 -25.87 -3.81 -6.38
C LYS A 172 -26.74 -5.07 -6.27
N GLY A 173 -28.04 -4.90 -6.04
CA GLY A 173 -29.04 -5.97 -5.96
C GLY A 173 -29.69 -6.11 -4.59
N ASP A 174 -30.73 -6.94 -4.51
CA ASP A 174 -31.47 -7.17 -3.27
C ASP A 174 -30.68 -8.06 -2.29
N ILE A 175 -31.04 -7.96 -1.02
CA ILE A 175 -30.37 -8.68 0.07
C ILE A 175 -30.50 -10.21 -0.09
N SER A 176 -31.62 -10.70 -0.64
CA SER A 176 -31.83 -12.14 -0.82
C SER A 176 -30.88 -12.70 -1.88
N GLY A 177 -30.82 -12.06 -3.05
CA GLY A 177 -29.93 -12.46 -4.14
C GLY A 177 -28.45 -12.44 -3.74
N LYS A 178 -28.03 -11.44 -2.95
CA LYS A 178 -26.67 -11.38 -2.38
C LYS A 178 -26.39 -12.55 -1.44
N LYS A 179 -27.31 -12.84 -0.51
CA LYS A 179 -27.19 -13.98 0.43
C LYS A 179 -27.13 -15.32 -0.32
N ASP A 180 -27.95 -15.50 -1.34
CA ASP A 180 -28.01 -16.75 -2.11
C ASP A 180 -26.73 -16.96 -2.92
N LEU A 181 -26.18 -15.90 -3.53
CA LEU A 181 -24.88 -15.95 -4.19
C LEU A 181 -23.77 -16.38 -3.22
N LEU A 182 -23.68 -15.73 -2.05
CA LEU A 182 -22.67 -16.03 -1.04
C LEU A 182 -22.80 -17.48 -0.57
N ARG A 183 -23.98 -17.91 -0.14
CA ARG A 183 -24.25 -19.31 0.29
C ARG A 183 -23.86 -20.33 -0.78
N LYS A 184 -24.30 -20.10 -2.03
CA LYS A 184 -24.01 -21.02 -3.16
C LYS A 184 -22.53 -21.16 -3.42
N ARG A 185 -21.75 -20.08 -3.23
CA ARG A 185 -20.32 -20.04 -3.57
C ARG A 185 -19.39 -20.31 -2.39
N SER A 186 -19.84 -20.12 -1.14
CA SER A 186 -19.05 -20.41 0.07
C SER A 186 -18.60 -21.86 0.18
N LYS A 187 -19.31 -22.82 -0.44
CA LYS A 187 -18.86 -24.22 -0.51
C LYS A 187 -17.52 -24.37 -1.23
N TYR A 188 -17.25 -23.55 -2.26
CA TYR A 188 -15.98 -23.55 -2.98
C TYR A 188 -14.90 -22.86 -2.16
N LEU A 189 -15.25 -21.81 -1.41
CA LEU A 189 -14.34 -21.17 -0.48
C LEU A 189 -13.90 -22.13 0.63
N ASN A 190 -14.81 -22.94 1.16
CA ASN A 190 -14.48 -23.98 2.14
C ASN A 190 -13.53 -25.03 1.56
N ARG A 191 -13.76 -25.49 0.31
CA ARG A 191 -12.85 -26.38 -0.41
C ARG A 191 -11.46 -25.77 -0.54
N LEU A 192 -11.39 -24.50 -0.94
CA LEU A 192 -10.13 -23.76 -1.06
C LEU A 192 -9.36 -23.74 0.27
N PHE A 193 -10.02 -23.42 1.38
CA PHE A 193 -9.38 -23.42 2.71
C PHE A 193 -8.90 -24.80 3.17
N ASN A 194 -9.49 -25.87 2.67
CA ASN A 194 -9.14 -27.26 3.02
C ASN A 194 -8.16 -27.90 2.03
N GLY A 195 -7.78 -27.22 0.94
CA GLY A 195 -6.94 -27.80 -0.11
C GLY A 195 -7.65 -28.90 -0.91
N GLU A 196 -8.99 -28.89 -0.95
CA GLU A 196 -9.80 -29.83 -1.72
C GLU A 196 -9.89 -29.37 -3.19
N ALA A 197 -10.10 -30.31 -4.12
CA ALA A 197 -10.35 -29.98 -5.53
C ALA A 197 -11.54 -29.01 -5.65
N MET A 198 -11.33 -27.87 -6.30
CA MET A 198 -12.30 -26.77 -6.33
C MET A 198 -13.55 -27.21 -7.07
N ARG A 199 -13.38 -27.85 -8.25
CA ARG A 199 -14.49 -28.24 -9.14
C ARG A 199 -15.42 -27.05 -9.40
N PHE A 200 -14.82 -25.87 -9.64
CA PHE A 200 -15.57 -24.66 -9.91
C PHE A 200 -16.11 -24.70 -11.35
N PRO A 201 -17.42 -24.49 -11.57
CA PRO A 201 -17.99 -24.59 -12.91
C PRO A 201 -17.32 -23.62 -13.89
N GLY A 202 -16.77 -24.16 -14.99
CA GLY A 202 -16.22 -23.37 -16.09
C GLY A 202 -14.86 -22.70 -15.81
N ALA A 203 -14.17 -23.04 -14.72
CA ALA A 203 -12.81 -22.56 -14.46
C ALA A 203 -11.91 -23.71 -13.95
N PRO A 204 -10.66 -23.81 -14.42
CA PRO A 204 -9.71 -24.76 -13.86
C PRO A 204 -9.32 -24.35 -12.44
N ASP A 205 -9.11 -25.33 -11.55
CA ASP A 205 -8.87 -25.13 -10.12
C ASP A 205 -7.75 -24.11 -9.84
N GLU A 206 -6.65 -24.15 -10.61
CA GLU A 206 -5.49 -23.25 -10.53
C GLU A 206 -5.81 -21.77 -10.74
N LYS A 207 -6.92 -21.44 -11.42
CA LYS A 207 -7.33 -20.07 -11.72
C LYS A 207 -8.37 -19.51 -10.75
N VAL A 208 -8.85 -20.32 -9.80
CA VAL A 208 -9.99 -19.94 -8.95
C VAL A 208 -9.54 -19.13 -7.73
N GLY A 209 -8.40 -19.50 -7.15
CA GLY A 209 -7.79 -18.78 -6.06
C GLY A 209 -6.63 -19.54 -5.42
N VAL A 210 -5.91 -18.85 -4.55
CA VAL A 210 -4.80 -19.37 -3.77
C VAL A 210 -5.08 -19.20 -2.29
N VAL A 211 -4.58 -20.11 -1.46
CA VAL A 211 -4.70 -20.03 0.00
C VAL A 211 -3.32 -20.09 0.63
N LYS A 212 -3.12 -19.28 1.68
CA LYS A 212 -1.95 -19.31 2.54
C LYS A 212 -2.38 -19.45 3.99
N GLU A 213 -1.82 -20.41 4.69
CA GLU A 213 -1.89 -20.46 6.15
C GLU A 213 -0.73 -19.65 6.73
N LEU A 214 -1.04 -18.73 7.64
CA LEU A 214 -0.03 -17.85 8.24
C LEU A 214 0.79 -18.60 9.28
N ASN A 215 2.10 -18.37 9.27
CA ASN A 215 3.03 -19.00 10.21
C ASN A 215 2.85 -18.46 11.65
N ASP A 216 3.54 -19.08 12.61
CA ASP A 216 3.40 -18.71 14.03
C ASP A 216 3.89 -17.29 14.34
N GLU A 217 4.90 -16.80 13.63
CA GLU A 217 5.41 -15.44 13.80
C GLU A 217 4.36 -14.39 13.39
N MET A 218 3.78 -14.54 12.20
CA MET A 218 2.69 -13.68 11.69
C MET A 218 1.47 -13.74 12.63
N LYS A 219 1.08 -14.94 13.07
CA LYS A 219 -0.03 -15.11 14.02
C LYS A 219 0.24 -14.42 15.35
N LYS A 220 1.48 -14.47 15.87
CA LYS A 220 1.87 -13.80 17.11
C LYS A 220 1.76 -12.27 16.97
N LYS A 221 2.27 -11.72 15.86
CA LYS A 221 2.16 -10.29 15.51
C LYS A 221 0.68 -9.84 15.43
N ILE A 222 -0.14 -10.57 14.68
CA ILE A 222 -1.59 -10.30 14.56
C ILE A 222 -2.29 -10.40 15.92
N SER A 223 -1.96 -11.42 16.73
CA SER A 223 -2.55 -11.62 18.06
C SER A 223 -2.23 -10.44 18.99
N SER A 224 -1.01 -9.90 18.93
CA SER A 224 -0.61 -8.73 19.70
C SER A 224 -1.47 -7.52 19.35
N ILE A 225 -1.57 -7.19 18.05
CA ILE A 225 -2.27 -6.01 17.54
C ILE A 225 -3.77 -6.10 17.81
N LEU A 226 -4.40 -7.24 17.52
CA LEU A 226 -5.85 -7.42 17.67
C LEU A 226 -6.28 -7.78 19.10
N GLY A 227 -5.34 -8.13 19.98
CA GLY A 227 -5.66 -8.57 21.35
C GLY A 227 -6.47 -9.86 21.40
N LYS A 228 -6.32 -10.74 20.41
CA LYS A 228 -7.02 -12.03 20.30
C LYS A 228 -6.00 -13.15 20.10
N GLU A 229 -6.18 -14.29 20.76
CA GLU A 229 -5.28 -15.44 20.60
C GLU A 229 -5.74 -16.32 19.43
N TYR A 230 -5.00 -16.26 18.32
CA TYR A 230 -5.28 -17.07 17.13
C TYR A 230 -4.54 -18.41 17.16
N VAL A 231 -5.27 -19.48 16.87
CA VAL A 231 -4.72 -20.84 16.68
C VAL A 231 -4.29 -21.03 15.22
N SER A 232 -5.14 -20.63 14.28
CA SER A 232 -4.88 -20.70 12.84
C SER A 232 -5.48 -19.51 12.12
N ILE A 233 -4.77 -18.98 11.14
CA ILE A 233 -5.26 -17.93 10.23
C ILE A 233 -4.95 -18.38 8.81
N LYS A 234 -5.99 -18.55 7.99
CA LYS A 234 -5.87 -18.80 6.56
C LYS A 234 -6.38 -17.59 5.80
N VAL A 235 -5.63 -17.19 4.78
CA VAL A 235 -5.97 -16.09 3.88
C VAL A 235 -6.09 -16.65 2.47
N ALA A 236 -7.21 -16.38 1.81
CA ALA A 236 -7.47 -16.84 0.45
C ALA A 236 -7.68 -15.65 -0.49
N GLU A 237 -6.90 -15.59 -1.57
CA GLU A 237 -7.07 -14.63 -2.67
C GLU A 237 -7.79 -15.35 -3.81
N HIS A 238 -8.98 -14.87 -4.19
CA HIS A 238 -9.84 -15.60 -5.13
C HIS A 238 -10.82 -14.71 -5.88
N SER A 239 -11.41 -15.25 -6.95
CA SER A 239 -12.53 -14.60 -7.68
C SER A 239 -13.88 -15.30 -7.48
N LEU A 240 -14.00 -16.10 -6.41
CA LEU A 240 -15.20 -16.90 -6.14
C LEU A 240 -16.47 -16.07 -6.07
N PHE A 241 -16.46 -14.84 -5.57
CA PHE A 241 -17.68 -14.04 -5.40
C PHE A 241 -17.95 -13.03 -6.53
N LYS A 242 -17.50 -13.33 -7.76
CA LYS A 242 -17.59 -12.54 -9.02
C LYS A 242 -16.40 -11.61 -9.23
N ASN A 243 -15.95 -10.94 -8.19
CA ASN A 243 -14.82 -10.02 -8.25
C ASN A 243 -13.62 -10.60 -7.50
N PRO A 244 -12.38 -10.24 -7.89
CA PRO A 244 -11.20 -10.51 -7.08
C PRO A 244 -11.34 -9.94 -5.68
N GLY A 245 -11.00 -10.74 -4.68
CA GLY A 245 -11.02 -10.32 -3.30
C GLY A 245 -10.36 -11.32 -2.38
N THR A 246 -10.23 -10.90 -1.14
CA THR A 246 -9.57 -11.68 -0.10
C THR A 246 -10.60 -12.12 0.94
N SER A 247 -10.52 -13.39 1.30
CA SER A 247 -11.30 -14.00 2.37
C SER A 247 -10.37 -14.52 3.45
N ILE A 248 -10.84 -14.53 4.70
CA ILE A 248 -10.08 -15.06 5.83
C ILE A 248 -10.83 -16.21 6.47
N TYR A 249 -10.09 -17.14 7.04
CA TYR A 249 -10.67 -18.19 7.87
C TYR A 249 -9.80 -18.40 9.10
N VAL A 250 -10.36 -18.06 10.25
CA VAL A 250 -9.63 -17.95 11.50
C VAL A 250 -10.19 -18.89 12.55
N LYS A 251 -9.32 -19.37 13.43
CA LYS A 251 -9.67 -20.08 14.65
C LYS A 251 -9.00 -19.38 15.81
N THR A 252 -9.75 -19.01 16.84
CA THR A 252 -9.18 -18.48 18.08
C THR A 252 -9.16 -19.56 19.15
N LYS A 253 -8.51 -19.32 20.30
CA LYS A 253 -8.58 -20.26 21.44
C LYS A 253 -9.98 -20.30 22.08
N LEU A 254 -10.71 -19.19 22.05
CA LEU A 254 -12.00 -19.04 22.75
C LEU A 254 -13.22 -19.34 21.86
N SER A 255 -13.10 -19.20 20.54
CA SER A 255 -14.21 -19.33 19.60
C SER A 255 -14.03 -20.49 18.63
N SER A 256 -15.16 -20.97 18.09
CA SER A 256 -15.16 -21.82 16.88
C SER A 256 -14.53 -21.08 15.69
N ARG A 257 -14.28 -21.82 14.60
CA ARG A 257 -13.78 -21.24 13.35
C ARG A 257 -14.80 -20.26 12.77
N TYR A 258 -14.33 -19.16 12.19
CA TYR A 258 -15.16 -18.19 11.49
C TYR A 258 -14.43 -17.55 10.31
N SER A 259 -15.19 -17.00 9.37
CA SER A 259 -14.67 -16.26 8.22
C SER A 259 -14.91 -14.75 8.36
N GLU A 260 -14.55 -13.99 7.32
CA GLU A 260 -14.80 -12.55 7.23
C GLU A 260 -16.26 -12.14 7.52
N ALA A 261 -17.24 -13.03 7.28
CA ALA A 261 -18.65 -12.76 7.56
C ALA A 261 -18.96 -12.50 9.05
N ASN A 262 -18.11 -12.96 9.96
CA ASN A 262 -18.21 -12.73 11.40
C ASN A 262 -16.98 -11.99 11.97
N ALA A 263 -16.03 -11.59 11.12
CA ALA A 263 -14.89 -10.79 11.51
C ALA A 263 -15.22 -9.30 11.31
N GLY A 264 -14.61 -8.43 12.11
CA GLY A 264 -14.68 -6.98 11.84
C GLY A 264 -13.80 -6.61 10.64
N SER A 265 -14.15 -5.54 9.92
CA SER A 265 -13.32 -5.01 8.82
C SER A 265 -11.88 -4.72 9.26
N GLY A 266 -11.70 -4.19 10.48
CA GLY A 266 -10.37 -3.96 11.06
C GLY A 266 -9.56 -5.23 11.32
N GLU A 267 -10.21 -6.36 11.61
CA GLU A 267 -9.52 -7.65 11.78
C GLU A 267 -9.00 -8.16 10.43
N VAL A 268 -9.83 -8.06 9.38
CA VAL A 268 -9.41 -8.38 8.00
C VAL A 268 -8.24 -7.47 7.57
N ALA A 269 -8.35 -6.16 7.81
CA ALA A 269 -7.34 -5.18 7.43
C ALA A 269 -5.98 -5.43 8.12
N VAL A 270 -5.96 -5.71 9.44
CA VAL A 270 -4.73 -6.02 10.16
C VAL A 270 -4.11 -7.34 9.69
N ILE A 271 -4.91 -8.36 9.43
CA ILE A 271 -4.41 -9.64 8.87
C ILE A 271 -3.75 -9.40 7.50
N GLN A 272 -4.37 -8.59 6.63
CA GLN A 272 -3.78 -8.22 5.33
C GLN A 272 -2.50 -7.39 5.49
N LEU A 273 -2.49 -6.42 6.40
CA LEU A 273 -1.33 -5.58 6.69
C LEU A 273 -0.11 -6.43 7.07
N VAL A 274 -0.26 -7.28 8.10
CA VAL A 274 0.84 -8.14 8.55
C VAL A 274 1.25 -9.10 7.45
N LYS A 275 0.29 -9.67 6.70
CA LYS A 275 0.62 -10.55 5.56
C LYS A 275 1.48 -9.84 4.52
N LYS A 276 1.06 -8.67 4.05
CA LYS A 276 1.76 -7.96 2.98
C LYS A 276 3.13 -7.43 3.41
N ILE A 277 3.27 -6.97 4.65
CA ILE A 277 4.58 -6.53 5.17
C ILE A 277 5.54 -7.73 5.26
N GLU A 278 5.11 -8.84 5.86
CA GLU A 278 5.99 -10.02 6.05
C GLU A 278 6.36 -10.71 4.73
N GLU A 279 5.54 -10.56 3.70
CA GLU A 279 5.81 -11.05 2.34
C GLU A 279 6.68 -10.09 1.51
N ALA A 280 6.87 -8.86 1.96
CA ALA A 280 7.64 -7.85 1.24
C ALA A 280 9.14 -8.22 1.22
N GLN A 281 9.82 -7.79 0.16
CA GLN A 281 11.27 -7.91 0.05
C GLN A 281 11.96 -6.98 1.05
N GLU A 282 13.18 -7.36 1.44
CA GLU A 282 14.06 -6.49 2.24
C GLU A 282 14.23 -5.14 1.56
N TYR A 283 14.33 -4.09 2.39
CA TYR A 283 14.43 -2.72 1.92
C TYR A 283 13.27 -2.35 0.99
N SER A 284 12.05 -2.80 1.23
CA SER A 284 10.84 -2.34 0.54
C SER A 284 10.37 -0.98 1.09
N LEU A 285 9.53 -0.29 0.32
CA LEU A 285 8.86 0.95 0.72
C LEU A 285 7.40 0.59 1.00
N ILE A 286 7.01 0.66 2.26
CA ILE A 286 5.65 0.40 2.71
C ILE A 286 4.93 1.73 2.84
N LEU A 287 3.77 1.84 2.21
CA LEU A 287 2.96 3.05 2.15
C LEU A 287 1.56 2.72 2.68
N LEU A 288 1.19 3.28 3.81
CA LEU A 288 -0.13 3.09 4.45
C LEU A 288 -0.96 4.37 4.28
N ASP A 289 -2.08 4.26 3.58
CA ASP A 289 -3.04 5.35 3.38
C ASP A 289 -4.27 5.09 4.27
N GLU A 290 -4.60 6.08 5.10
CA GLU A 290 -5.75 6.07 6.01
C GLU A 290 -5.80 4.86 6.96
N PRO A 291 -4.69 4.43 7.61
CA PRO A 291 -4.65 3.25 8.49
C PRO A 291 -5.56 3.37 9.72
N GLU A 292 -6.04 4.56 10.06
CA GLU A 292 -7.08 4.79 11.06
C GLU A 292 -8.46 4.31 10.59
N VAL A 293 -8.71 4.25 9.28
CA VAL A 293 -9.98 3.82 8.72
C VAL A 293 -10.14 2.31 8.94
N SER A 294 -11.33 1.92 9.41
CA SER A 294 -11.74 0.53 9.65
C SER A 294 -11.08 -0.18 10.85
N ILE A 295 -10.06 0.39 11.49
CA ILE A 295 -9.41 -0.22 12.66
C ILE A 295 -9.96 0.35 13.97
N HIS A 296 -10.31 -0.52 14.92
CA HIS A 296 -10.80 -0.10 16.23
C HIS A 296 -9.72 0.67 17.02
N PRO A 297 -10.05 1.71 17.82
CA PRO A 297 -9.06 2.52 18.54
C PRO A 297 -8.00 1.73 19.31
N GLY A 298 -8.40 0.68 20.02
CA GLY A 298 -7.44 -0.19 20.75
C GLY A 298 -6.45 -0.94 19.84
N ALA A 299 -6.82 -1.23 18.59
CA ALA A 299 -5.91 -1.78 17.58
C ALA A 299 -5.11 -0.67 16.85
N GLN A 300 -5.62 0.56 16.78
CA GLN A 300 -4.87 1.72 16.29
C GLN A 300 -3.73 2.12 17.24
N GLU A 301 -3.95 2.03 18.55
CA GLU A 301 -2.87 2.24 19.52
C GLU A 301 -1.75 1.22 19.35
N LYS A 302 -2.12 -0.03 19.05
CA LYS A 302 -1.21 -1.15 18.83
C LYS A 302 -0.67 -1.25 17.40
N LEU A 303 -1.22 -0.50 16.46
CA LEU A 303 -0.57 -0.28 15.16
C LEU A 303 0.79 0.40 15.34
N LYS A 304 1.06 1.05 16.48
CA LYS A 304 2.42 1.50 16.83
C LYS A 304 3.39 0.33 16.98
N ASP A 305 2.92 -0.87 17.33
CA ASP A 305 3.74 -2.08 17.36
C ASP A 305 4.13 -2.56 15.93
N VAL A 306 3.55 -1.96 14.87
CA VAL A 306 4.06 -2.13 13.49
C VAL A 306 5.48 -1.60 13.35
N VAL A 307 5.93 -0.71 14.25
CA VAL A 307 7.35 -0.33 14.40
C VAL A 307 8.25 -1.56 14.51
N ASP A 308 7.80 -2.63 15.19
CA ASP A 308 8.55 -3.87 15.32
C ASP A 308 8.58 -4.70 14.03
N LEU A 309 7.55 -4.58 13.17
CA LEU A 309 7.52 -5.26 11.86
C LEU A 309 8.60 -4.69 10.93
N ILE A 310 8.87 -3.39 11.03
CA ILE A 310 9.82 -2.66 10.19
C ILE A 310 11.27 -3.04 10.52
N ASN A 311 11.53 -3.34 11.80
CA ASN A 311 12.84 -3.78 12.30
C ASN A 311 13.33 -5.08 11.63
N TYR A 312 12.43 -5.98 11.25
CA TYR A 312 12.81 -7.31 10.79
C TYR A 312 13.33 -7.34 9.34
N GLN A 313 12.93 -6.40 8.49
CA GLN A 313 13.23 -6.40 7.05
C GLN A 313 14.07 -5.20 6.54
N ASN A 314 14.53 -4.31 7.44
CA ASN A 314 15.21 -3.05 7.09
C ASN A 314 14.41 -2.21 6.08
N THR A 315 13.10 -2.18 6.28
CA THR A 315 12.10 -1.61 5.37
C THR A 315 11.80 -0.17 5.74
N ASP A 316 11.41 0.66 4.77
CA ASP A 316 10.99 2.04 5.06
C ASP A 316 9.46 2.08 5.11
N LEU A 317 8.89 2.70 6.15
CA LEU A 317 7.45 2.89 6.30
C LEU A 317 7.08 4.36 6.23
N LEU A 318 6.13 4.65 5.35
CA LEU A 318 5.39 5.90 5.37
C LEU A 318 3.91 5.66 5.60
N ALA A 319 3.34 6.38 6.58
CA ALA A 319 1.90 6.34 6.86
C ALA A 319 1.32 7.75 6.81
N CYS A 320 0.10 7.89 6.29
CA CYS A 320 -0.66 9.14 6.36
C CYS A 320 -1.82 9.00 7.35
N LEU A 321 -1.93 9.94 8.28
CA LEU A 321 -3.02 10.13 9.25
C LEU A 321 -3.67 11.50 9.05
#